data_AF-A0A967EP70-F1
#
_entry.id   AF-A0A967EP70-F1
#
_cell.length_a   1.000
_cell.length_b   1.000
_cell.length_c   1.000
_cell.angle_alpha   90.00
_cell.angle_beta   90.00
_cell.angle_gamma   90.00
#
_symmetry.space_group_name_H-M   'P 1'
#
loop_
_entity.id
_entity.type
_entity.pdbx_description
1 polymer ?
#
loop_
_entity_poly.entity_id
_entity_poly.type
_entity_poly.pdbx_seq_one_letter_code
_entity_poly.pdbx_strand_id
1 'polypeptide(L)'
;MYTPHHLYHYTSIDTLDKIIKSRKLKLNRLDKADDLNEGKTHDLGNLGMYIFVSCWTDTDSESIPLWNMYSDGMKGVRIKMHSNIIEPHFISSDSEISLWAKKKFFIEKGTPYLVPIEEMHGQDFIVGPYPRDFLYKVEYSNNSNKIFPESYKYENNYHIIKFGLIGRVKRAEWEFQSEWRYRFTVLPAPPPPKRSYDKYKEETGKEFEVLCKETFEKRIVSKDYFLLNIKENAINDMEIMLGPKCSNTELEAVKNIIENSGYKLKLKFSSLTGQIK
;
A
#
# COMPACT_ATOMS: atom_id res chain seq x y z
N MET A 1 4.23 -15.79 12.99
CA MET A 1 4.65 -14.36 12.91
C MET A 1 3.76 -13.56 13.84
N TYR A 2 4.34 -12.62 14.59
CA TYR A 2 3.59 -11.69 15.44
C TYR A 2 3.09 -10.54 14.57
N THR A 3 1.79 -10.25 14.61
CA THR A 3 1.21 -9.03 14.02
C THR A 3 0.92 -8.06 15.17
N PRO A 4 1.40 -6.81 15.13
CA PRO A 4 1.17 -5.86 16.21
C PRO A 4 -0.33 -5.56 16.32
N HIS A 5 -0.82 -5.32 17.54
CA HIS A 5 -2.22 -4.95 17.74
C HIS A 5 -2.53 -3.56 17.19
N HIS A 6 -1.60 -2.61 17.36
CA HIS A 6 -1.73 -1.24 16.87
C HIS A 6 -0.56 -0.85 15.98
N LEU A 7 -0.81 0.10 15.10
CA LEU A 7 0.18 0.74 14.24
C LEU A 7 0.02 2.26 14.31
N TYR A 8 1.10 2.96 13.98
CA TYR A 8 1.20 4.41 14.03
C TYR A 8 1.58 4.99 12.67
N HIS A 9 0.88 6.04 12.23
CA HIS A 9 1.11 6.71 10.96
C HIS A 9 1.34 8.20 11.20
N TYR A 10 2.54 8.67 10.85
CA TYR A 10 2.90 10.08 10.89
C TYR A 10 2.49 10.72 9.57
N THR A 11 1.75 11.82 9.62
CA THR A 11 1.20 12.45 8.42
C THR A 11 0.85 13.92 8.66
N SER A 12 0.54 14.65 7.59
CA SER A 12 -0.01 16.01 7.66
C SER A 12 -1.44 16.06 8.20
N ILE A 13 -1.84 17.24 8.71
CA ILE A 13 -3.23 17.50 9.12
C ILE A 13 -4.19 17.45 7.93
N ASP A 14 -3.76 17.90 6.75
CA ASP A 14 -4.53 17.79 5.51
C ASP A 14 -4.81 16.32 5.13
N THR A 15 -3.83 15.44 5.30
CA THR A 15 -4.04 14.00 5.06
C THR A 15 -4.96 13.38 6.11
N LEU A 16 -4.85 13.78 7.37
CA LEU A 16 -5.80 13.38 8.42
C LEU A 16 -7.24 13.75 8.03
N ASP A 17 -7.48 14.99 7.61
CA ASP A 17 -8.79 15.46 7.16
C ASP A 17 -9.34 14.62 6.00
N LYS A 18 -8.49 14.33 5.00
CA LYS A 18 -8.84 13.45 3.87
C LYS A 18 -9.19 12.04 4.32
N ILE A 19 -8.43 11.45 5.23
CA ILE A 19 -8.68 10.10 5.76
C ILE A 19 -10.03 10.06 6.48
N ILE A 20 -10.29 11.02 7.37
CA ILE A 20 -11.53 11.07 8.15
C ILE A 20 -12.75 11.29 7.26
N LYS A 21 -12.70 12.27 6.34
CA LYS A 21 -13.82 12.59 5.44
C LYS A 21 -14.16 11.46 4.47
N SER A 22 -13.15 10.77 3.96
CA SER A 22 -13.35 9.71 2.97
C SER A 22 -13.52 8.31 3.58
N ARG A 23 -13.07 8.11 4.83
CA ARG A 23 -12.87 6.79 5.45
C ARG A 23 -12.02 5.87 4.56
N LYS A 24 -11.02 6.45 3.88
CA LYS A 24 -10.13 5.70 2.97
C LYS A 24 -8.66 5.88 3.32
N LEU A 25 -7.91 4.80 3.17
CA LEU A 25 -6.46 4.77 3.27
C LEU A 25 -5.84 4.82 1.88
N LYS A 26 -4.91 5.75 1.68
CA LYS A 26 -4.11 5.82 0.46
C LYS A 26 -2.98 4.80 0.50
N LEU A 27 -2.89 3.96 -0.52
CA LEU A 27 -1.70 3.17 -0.84
C LEU A 27 -1.04 3.77 -2.07
N ASN A 28 0.18 4.27 -1.93
CA ASN A 28 0.93 4.94 -2.98
C ASN A 28 1.82 3.94 -3.73
N ARG A 29 2.10 4.21 -5.00
CA ARG A 29 3.09 3.43 -5.77
C ARG A 29 4.47 3.53 -5.10
N LEU A 30 5.17 2.40 -4.96
CA LEU A 30 6.39 2.27 -4.16
C LEU A 30 7.53 3.12 -4.71
N ASP A 31 7.65 3.26 -6.03
CA ASP A 31 8.64 4.12 -6.68
C ASP A 31 8.42 5.63 -6.43
N LYS A 32 7.31 6.00 -5.78
CA LYS A 32 7.02 7.35 -5.29
C LYS A 32 7.15 7.47 -3.77
N ALA A 33 7.64 6.43 -3.09
CA ALA A 33 8.05 6.50 -1.70
C ALA A 33 9.44 7.17 -1.57
N ASP A 34 9.96 7.20 -0.36
CA ASP A 34 11.20 7.90 -0.01
C ASP A 34 12.48 7.15 -0.39
N ASP A 35 12.49 5.82 -0.28
CA ASP A 35 13.61 5.00 -0.73
C ASP A 35 13.43 4.61 -2.20
N LEU A 36 14.19 5.25 -3.08
CA LEU A 36 14.16 4.93 -4.51
C LEU A 36 14.79 3.56 -4.84
N ASN A 37 15.40 2.86 -3.88
CA ASN A 37 16.11 1.61 -4.12
C ASN A 37 15.29 0.35 -3.85
N GLU A 38 14.29 0.41 -2.96
CA GLU A 38 13.51 -0.77 -2.54
C GLU A 38 12.59 -1.34 -3.63
N GLY A 39 12.45 -0.61 -4.73
CA GLY A 39 11.80 -1.06 -5.96
C GLY A 39 12.76 -1.65 -7.00
N LYS A 40 14.07 -1.44 -6.87
CA LYS A 40 15.06 -1.80 -7.90
C LYS A 40 15.48 -3.26 -7.79
N THR A 41 15.82 -3.82 -8.93
CA THR A 41 16.28 -5.21 -9.10
C THR A 41 17.60 -5.23 -9.84
N HIS A 42 18.32 -6.34 -9.75
CA HIS A 42 19.58 -6.50 -10.49
C HIS A 42 19.35 -6.67 -12.00
N ASP A 43 18.18 -7.17 -12.40
CA ASP A 43 17.93 -7.74 -13.73
C ASP A 43 16.75 -7.12 -14.51
N LEU A 44 15.76 -6.53 -13.84
CA LEU A 44 14.53 -6.00 -14.46
C LEU A 44 14.30 -4.49 -14.23
N GLY A 45 15.29 -3.77 -13.67
CA GLY A 45 15.14 -2.35 -13.36
C GLY A 45 14.24 -2.11 -12.14
N ASN A 46 13.31 -1.15 -12.21
CA ASN A 46 12.48 -0.74 -11.06
C ASN A 46 11.09 -1.38 -11.09
N LEU A 47 10.91 -2.48 -10.34
CA LEU A 47 9.62 -3.13 -10.14
C LEU A 47 8.74 -2.43 -9.09
N GLY A 48 9.23 -1.38 -8.43
CA GLY A 48 8.45 -0.59 -7.47
C GLY A 48 7.21 0.06 -8.08
N MET A 49 7.19 0.30 -9.39
CA MET A 49 6.00 0.80 -10.08
C MET A 49 4.80 -0.18 -10.06
N TYR A 50 5.04 -1.45 -9.72
CA TYR A 50 4.03 -2.49 -9.62
C TYR A 50 3.60 -2.78 -8.18
N ILE A 51 4.19 -2.09 -7.19
CA ILE A 51 3.93 -2.30 -5.78
C ILE A 51 3.25 -1.07 -5.19
N PHE A 52 2.18 -1.27 -4.43
CA PHE A 52 1.45 -0.20 -3.78
C PHE A 52 1.51 -0.39 -2.28
N VAL A 53 1.87 0.67 -1.54
CA VAL A 53 2.13 0.60 -0.10
C VAL A 53 1.49 1.74 0.70
N SER A 54 1.13 1.45 1.95
CA SER A 54 0.92 2.45 3.00
C SER A 54 1.81 2.09 4.18
N CYS A 55 2.68 3.02 4.59
CA CYS A 55 3.73 2.80 5.58
C CYS A 55 3.32 3.29 6.98
N TRP A 56 3.53 2.44 7.97
CA TRP A 56 3.20 2.63 9.37
C TRP A 56 4.37 2.15 10.22
N THR A 57 4.37 2.42 11.53
CA THR A 57 5.32 1.81 12.47
C THR A 57 4.59 1.09 13.59
N ASP A 58 5.21 0.06 14.17
CA ASP A 58 4.75 -0.63 15.38
C ASP A 58 5.27 0.01 16.67
N THR A 59 6.04 1.10 16.57
CA THR A 59 6.67 1.75 17.71
C THR A 59 5.73 2.74 18.38
N ASP A 60 5.36 2.48 19.65
CA ASP A 60 4.50 3.38 20.44
C ASP A 60 5.21 4.68 20.86
N SER A 61 6.53 4.62 21.07
CA SER A 61 7.33 5.82 21.33
C SER A 61 7.38 6.73 20.10
N GLU A 62 7.43 8.03 20.35
CA GLU A 62 7.55 9.03 19.29
C GLU A 62 8.92 8.96 18.62
N SER A 63 8.97 9.24 17.31
CA SER A 63 10.20 9.29 16.54
C SER A 63 10.39 10.69 15.95
N ILE A 64 11.43 11.39 16.41
CA ILE A 64 11.80 12.73 15.92
C ILE A 64 12.04 12.71 14.40
N PRO A 65 12.78 11.75 13.81
CA PRO A 65 12.90 11.62 12.36
C PRO A 65 11.55 11.49 11.65
N LEU A 66 10.65 10.64 12.13
CA LEU A 66 9.33 10.43 11.49
C LEU A 66 8.45 11.67 11.56
N TRP A 67 8.44 12.38 12.69
CA TRP A 67 7.79 13.69 12.81
C TRP A 67 8.35 14.69 11.79
N ASN A 68 9.68 14.78 11.66
CA ASN A 68 10.28 15.72 10.72
C ASN A 68 9.94 15.40 9.26
N MET A 69 10.00 14.12 8.90
CA MET A 69 9.85 13.66 7.52
C MET A 69 8.41 13.68 7.01
N TYR A 70 7.44 13.25 7.84
CA TYR A 70 6.10 12.94 7.33
C TYR A 70 4.99 13.83 7.87
N SER A 71 5.26 14.68 8.85
CA SER A 71 4.24 15.53 9.48
C SER A 71 4.53 17.03 9.28
N ASP A 72 4.86 17.45 8.07
CA ASP A 72 5.09 18.87 7.72
C ASP A 72 6.07 19.57 8.67
N GLY A 73 7.25 18.97 8.91
CA GLY A 73 8.24 19.53 9.83
C GLY A 73 7.77 19.53 11.29
N MET A 74 7.22 18.41 11.75
CA MET A 74 6.72 18.20 13.13
C MET A 74 5.45 19.00 13.52
N LYS A 75 4.71 19.53 12.53
CA LYS A 75 3.45 20.28 12.69
C LYS A 75 2.20 19.49 12.29
N GLY A 76 2.35 18.23 11.92
CA GLY A 76 1.26 17.35 11.54
C GLY A 76 0.72 16.55 12.72
N VAL A 77 0.32 15.30 12.45
CA VAL A 77 -0.24 14.40 13.44
C VAL A 77 0.38 13.01 13.34
N ARG A 78 0.26 12.25 14.43
CA ARG A 78 0.49 10.81 14.48
C ARG A 78 -0.82 10.12 14.79
N ILE A 79 -1.27 9.30 13.85
CA ILE A 79 -2.50 8.52 13.94
C ILE A 79 -2.16 7.15 14.52
N LYS A 80 -2.86 6.71 15.57
CA LYS A 80 -2.79 5.35 16.10
C LYS A 80 -4.10 4.63 15.78
N MET A 81 -4.00 3.43 15.21
CA MET A 81 -5.14 2.56 14.90
C MET A 81 -4.80 1.09 15.15
N HIS A 82 -5.81 0.22 15.18
CA HIS A 82 -5.57 -1.23 15.12
C HIS A 82 -4.80 -1.60 13.85
N SER A 83 -4.08 -2.72 13.79
CA SER A 83 -3.40 -3.17 12.56
C SER A 83 -4.33 -3.79 11.48
N ASN A 84 -5.62 -3.96 11.78
CA ASN A 84 -6.57 -4.62 10.88
C ASN A 84 -7.64 -3.63 10.42
N ILE A 85 -7.19 -2.57 9.73
CA ILE A 85 -8.02 -1.41 9.39
C ILE A 85 -8.77 -1.50 8.07
N ILE A 86 -8.32 -2.33 7.12
CA ILE A 86 -8.91 -2.34 5.78
C ILE A 86 -10.16 -3.21 5.74
N GLU A 87 -11.24 -2.64 5.22
CA GLU A 87 -12.51 -3.31 5.01
C GLU A 87 -12.38 -4.30 3.85
N PRO A 88 -12.54 -5.62 4.09
CA PRO A 88 -12.52 -6.60 3.02
C PRO A 88 -13.83 -6.57 2.23
N HIS A 89 -13.72 -6.86 0.95
CA HIS A 89 -14.83 -7.17 0.08
C HIS A 89 -14.94 -8.69 -0.10
N PHE A 90 -16.16 -9.15 -0.39
CA PHE A 90 -16.48 -10.56 -0.57
C PHE A 90 -17.33 -10.75 -1.82
N ILE A 91 -17.09 -11.84 -2.52
CA ILE A 91 -17.88 -12.21 -3.69
C ILE A 91 -19.10 -13.02 -3.23
N SER A 92 -20.28 -12.63 -3.71
CA SER A 92 -21.58 -13.20 -3.31
C SER A 92 -21.87 -14.57 -3.92
N SER A 93 -21.23 -14.90 -5.03
CA SER A 93 -21.22 -16.20 -5.70
C SER A 93 -19.81 -16.51 -6.17
N ASP A 94 -19.51 -17.75 -6.54
CA ASP A 94 -18.26 -18.02 -7.26
C ASP A 94 -18.24 -17.13 -8.50
N SER A 95 -17.27 -16.21 -8.57
CA SER A 95 -17.09 -15.38 -9.75
C SER A 95 -15.87 -15.89 -10.49
N GLU A 96 -16.10 -16.27 -11.74
CA GLU A 96 -15.01 -16.44 -12.68
C GLU A 96 -14.48 -15.06 -13.04
N ILE A 97 -13.40 -14.64 -12.39
CA ILE A 97 -12.67 -13.50 -12.91
C ILE A 97 -11.74 -14.05 -13.97
N SER A 98 -12.17 -13.88 -15.22
CA SER A 98 -11.35 -14.15 -16.42
C SER A 98 -10.26 -13.09 -16.51
N LEU A 99 -9.30 -13.12 -15.58
CA LEU A 99 -8.27 -12.09 -15.54
C LEU A 99 -7.39 -12.21 -16.81
N TRP A 100 -7.09 -13.42 -17.28
CA TRP A 100 -6.01 -13.68 -18.24
C TRP A 100 -6.52 -14.55 -19.39
N ALA A 101 -6.12 -14.22 -20.62
CA ALA A 101 -6.42 -15.02 -21.80
C ALA A 101 -6.05 -16.50 -21.56
N LYS A 102 -7.08 -17.35 -21.50
CA LYS A 102 -7.10 -18.80 -21.22
C LYS A 102 -6.95 -19.26 -19.75
N LYS A 103 -6.54 -18.44 -18.78
CA LYS A 103 -6.54 -18.83 -17.35
C LYS A 103 -7.68 -18.16 -16.59
N LYS A 104 -8.67 -18.98 -16.23
CA LYS A 104 -9.74 -18.62 -15.30
C LYS A 104 -9.13 -18.53 -13.91
N PHE A 105 -9.18 -17.36 -13.28
CA PHE A 105 -8.95 -17.27 -11.85
C PHE A 105 -10.29 -17.43 -11.17
N PHE A 106 -10.43 -18.54 -10.45
CA PHE A 106 -11.57 -18.78 -9.59
C PHE A 106 -11.27 -18.10 -8.26
N ILE A 107 -12.04 -17.06 -7.95
CA ILE A 107 -12.10 -16.56 -6.59
C ILE A 107 -13.25 -17.31 -5.93
N GLU A 108 -12.89 -18.21 -5.02
CA GLU A 108 -13.85 -18.98 -4.25
C GLU A 108 -14.75 -18.01 -3.47
N LYS A 109 -16.05 -18.28 -3.45
CA LYS A 109 -17.00 -17.55 -2.62
C LYS A 109 -16.46 -17.42 -1.18
N GLY A 110 -16.51 -16.19 -0.65
CA GLY A 110 -16.00 -15.89 0.68
C GLY A 110 -14.50 -15.58 0.77
N THR A 111 -13.75 -15.65 -0.33
CA THR A 111 -12.37 -15.15 -0.36
C THR A 111 -12.34 -13.63 -0.18
N PRO A 112 -11.66 -13.10 0.85
CA PRO A 112 -11.58 -11.66 1.05
C PRO A 112 -10.60 -11.02 0.05
N TYR A 113 -10.97 -9.86 -0.45
CA TYR A 113 -10.09 -9.01 -1.24
C TYR A 113 -10.23 -7.54 -0.84
N LEU A 114 -9.22 -6.73 -1.12
CA LEU A 114 -9.07 -5.41 -0.49
C LEU A 114 -9.35 -4.25 -1.43
N VAL A 115 -9.28 -4.48 -2.74
CA VAL A 115 -9.64 -3.50 -3.78
C VAL A 115 -10.99 -3.90 -4.36
N PRO A 116 -12.00 -3.02 -4.46
CA PRO A 116 -13.27 -3.34 -5.12
C PRO A 116 -13.08 -4.02 -6.48
N ILE A 117 -13.92 -5.00 -6.81
CA ILE A 117 -13.73 -5.84 -8.01
C ILE A 117 -13.77 -4.99 -9.29
N GLU A 118 -14.55 -3.92 -9.29
CA GLU A 118 -14.69 -2.94 -10.36
C GLU A 118 -13.42 -2.08 -10.54
N GLU A 119 -12.60 -1.97 -9.49
CA GLU A 119 -11.33 -1.22 -9.48
C GLU A 119 -10.11 -2.13 -9.66
N MET A 120 -10.30 -3.45 -9.63
CA MET A 120 -9.20 -4.41 -9.79
C MET A 120 -8.63 -4.44 -11.20
N HIS A 121 -9.42 -4.13 -12.24
CA HIS A 121 -8.98 -4.16 -13.63
C HIS A 121 -9.12 -2.76 -14.24
N GLY A 122 -8.01 -2.05 -14.33
CA GLY A 122 -7.93 -0.73 -14.95
C GLY A 122 -7.66 -0.77 -16.45
N GLN A 123 -7.36 0.39 -17.01
CA GLN A 123 -7.10 0.54 -18.45
C GLN A 123 -5.80 -0.15 -18.91
N ASP A 124 -4.81 -0.23 -18.03
CA ASP A 124 -3.45 -0.71 -18.30
C ASP A 124 -2.90 -1.61 -17.18
N PHE A 125 -3.76 -2.01 -16.22
CA PHE A 125 -3.33 -2.76 -15.04
C PHE A 125 -4.39 -3.70 -14.50
N ILE A 126 -3.92 -4.66 -13.71
CA ILE A 126 -4.76 -5.57 -12.94
C ILE A 126 -4.18 -5.80 -11.53
N VAL A 127 -5.03 -5.78 -10.51
CA VAL A 127 -4.62 -6.05 -9.13
C VAL A 127 -4.39 -7.54 -8.94
N GLY A 128 -3.27 -7.89 -8.30
CA GLY A 128 -2.89 -9.28 -8.04
C GLY A 128 -3.95 -10.03 -7.21
N PRO A 129 -4.32 -11.27 -7.58
CA PRO A 129 -5.53 -11.94 -7.10
C PRO A 129 -5.51 -12.41 -5.63
N TYR A 130 -4.37 -12.32 -4.93
CA TYR A 130 -4.27 -12.84 -3.56
C TYR A 130 -3.57 -11.84 -2.64
N PRO A 131 -4.27 -11.22 -1.67
CA PRO A 131 -3.66 -10.43 -0.61
C PRO A 131 -3.02 -11.33 0.46
N ARG A 132 -2.43 -12.47 0.07
CA ARG A 132 -1.54 -13.24 0.96
C ARG A 132 -0.40 -12.28 1.31
N ASP A 133 -0.25 -11.96 2.58
CA ASP A 133 0.70 -10.99 3.13
C ASP A 133 0.38 -9.51 2.87
N PHE A 134 -0.88 -9.09 3.02
CA PHE A 134 -1.23 -7.68 2.90
C PHE A 134 -0.51 -6.78 3.92
N LEU A 135 -0.24 -7.27 5.13
CA LEU A 135 0.50 -6.54 6.16
C LEU A 135 1.78 -7.28 6.53
N TYR A 136 2.93 -6.62 6.43
CA TYR A 136 4.24 -7.21 6.75
C TYR A 136 5.17 -6.17 7.38
N LYS A 137 6.12 -6.66 8.17
CA LYS A 137 7.24 -5.89 8.70
C LYS A 137 8.32 -5.78 7.63
N VAL A 138 8.82 -4.57 7.40
CA VAL A 138 9.96 -4.33 6.51
C VAL A 138 11.22 -4.91 7.15
N GLU A 139 12.01 -5.61 6.35
CA GLU A 139 13.35 -6.05 6.71
C GLU A 139 14.36 -4.95 6.36
N TYR A 140 15.29 -4.68 7.26
CA TYR A 140 16.39 -3.74 7.02
C TYR A 140 17.68 -4.53 6.86
N SER A 141 18.44 -4.24 5.80
CA SER A 141 19.58 -5.07 5.41
C SER A 141 20.68 -4.26 4.73
N ASN A 142 21.93 -4.70 4.91
CA ASN A 142 23.09 -4.25 4.13
C ASN A 142 23.45 -5.24 3.00
N ASN A 143 22.73 -6.35 2.87
CA ASN A 143 22.97 -7.34 1.83
C ASN A 143 22.41 -6.86 0.49
N SER A 144 23.30 -6.51 -0.44
CA SER A 144 22.96 -6.04 -1.79
C SER A 144 22.02 -6.98 -2.53
N ASN A 145 22.15 -8.30 -2.37
CA ASN A 145 21.30 -9.28 -3.06
C ASN A 145 19.86 -9.32 -2.51
N LYS A 146 19.63 -8.80 -1.30
CA LYS A 146 18.28 -8.62 -0.74
C LYS A 146 17.66 -7.29 -1.14
N ILE A 147 18.47 -6.22 -1.17
CA ILE A 147 18.03 -4.87 -1.57
C ILE A 147 17.74 -4.82 -3.08
N PHE A 148 18.60 -5.47 -3.88
CA PHE A 148 18.51 -5.55 -5.34
C PHE A 148 18.40 -7.02 -5.76
N PRO A 149 17.24 -7.66 -5.54
CA PRO A 149 17.07 -9.07 -5.84
C PRO A 149 17.15 -9.35 -7.34
N GLU A 150 17.53 -10.58 -7.67
CA GLU A 150 17.28 -11.16 -8.98
C GLU A 150 15.80 -11.59 -9.04
N SER A 151 15.03 -10.89 -9.87
CA SER A 151 13.58 -11.01 -9.92
C SER A 151 13.09 -11.78 -11.13
N TYR A 152 13.94 -12.10 -12.10
CA TYR A 152 13.61 -12.85 -13.29
C TYR A 152 14.14 -14.28 -13.21
N LYS A 153 13.33 -15.24 -13.66
CA LYS A 153 13.77 -16.62 -13.89
C LYS A 153 13.07 -17.17 -15.13
N TYR A 154 13.79 -17.89 -15.97
CA TYR A 154 13.21 -18.73 -17.01
C TYR A 154 13.28 -20.20 -16.58
N GLU A 155 12.13 -20.84 -16.42
CA GLU A 155 12.06 -22.24 -15.94
C GLU A 155 10.82 -22.92 -16.52
N ASN A 156 10.96 -24.19 -16.94
CA ASN A 156 9.87 -25.00 -17.49
C ASN A 156 9.11 -24.32 -18.65
N ASN A 157 9.82 -23.59 -19.52
CA ASN A 157 9.26 -22.77 -20.60
C ASN A 157 8.40 -21.58 -20.15
N TYR A 158 8.48 -21.18 -18.88
CA TYR A 158 7.79 -20.01 -18.34
C TYR A 158 8.79 -18.92 -17.95
N HIS A 159 8.43 -17.68 -18.26
CA HIS A 159 9.03 -16.49 -17.67
C HIS A 159 8.38 -16.22 -16.31
N ILE A 160 9.18 -16.18 -15.26
CA ILE A 160 8.73 -15.99 -13.87
C ILE A 160 9.31 -14.68 -13.36
N ILE A 161 8.44 -13.80 -12.85
CA ILE A 161 8.82 -12.55 -12.20
C ILE A 161 8.49 -12.64 -10.72
N LYS A 162 9.48 -12.40 -9.87
CA LYS A 162 9.39 -12.48 -8.41
C LYS A 162 9.29 -11.10 -7.80
N PHE A 163 8.13 -10.82 -7.21
CA PHE A 163 7.88 -9.59 -6.45
C PHE A 163 8.15 -9.74 -4.95
N GLY A 164 8.55 -10.92 -4.47
CA GLY A 164 8.55 -11.26 -3.04
C GLY A 164 9.34 -10.30 -2.15
N LEU A 165 10.51 -9.83 -2.61
CA LEU A 165 11.37 -8.92 -1.84
C LEU A 165 11.09 -7.44 -2.13
N ILE A 166 10.41 -7.11 -3.23
CA ILE A 166 10.19 -5.74 -3.69
C ILE A 166 9.29 -4.98 -2.70
N GLY A 167 9.81 -3.90 -2.12
CA GLY A 167 9.19 -3.12 -1.06
C GLY A 167 9.11 -3.84 0.30
N ARG A 168 9.73 -5.02 0.44
CA ARG A 168 9.84 -5.72 1.73
C ARG A 168 11.20 -5.57 2.40
N VAL A 169 12.21 -5.17 1.65
CA VAL A 169 13.56 -4.93 2.14
C VAL A 169 13.94 -3.49 1.86
N LYS A 170 14.36 -2.77 2.90
CA LYS A 170 15.01 -1.46 2.80
C LYS A 170 16.48 -1.56 3.20
N ARG A 171 17.27 -0.58 2.77
CA ARG A 171 18.65 -0.47 3.24
C ARG A 171 18.69 -0.17 4.74
N ALA A 172 19.75 -0.58 5.44
CA ALA A 172 19.84 -0.44 6.89
C ALA A 172 19.79 1.02 7.38
N GLU A 173 20.17 2.00 6.56
CA GLU A 173 20.09 3.42 6.90
C GLU A 173 18.66 3.90 7.18
N TRP A 174 17.65 3.17 6.69
CA TRP A 174 16.22 3.45 6.91
C TRP A 174 15.63 2.74 8.14
N GLU A 175 16.42 1.99 8.90
CA GLU A 175 15.95 1.16 10.03
C GLU A 175 15.18 1.96 11.09
N PHE A 176 15.52 3.24 11.27
CA PHE A 176 14.84 4.15 12.20
C PHE A 176 13.34 4.32 11.93
N GLN A 177 12.85 3.93 10.75
CA GLN A 177 11.44 4.01 10.40
C GLN A 177 10.61 2.87 11.03
N SER A 178 11.23 1.73 11.36
CA SER A 178 10.58 0.52 11.88
C SER A 178 9.26 0.21 11.17
N GLU A 179 9.31 0.11 9.84
CA GLU A 179 8.11 0.11 9.01
C GLU A 179 7.36 -1.22 9.04
N TRP A 180 6.04 -1.09 9.15
CA TRP A 180 5.05 -2.05 8.75
C TRP A 180 4.27 -1.49 7.57
N ARG A 181 3.94 -2.34 6.60
CA ARG A 181 3.31 -1.89 5.37
C ARG A 181 2.10 -2.69 5.01
N TYR A 182 1.02 -1.98 4.72
CA TYR A 182 -0.04 -2.52 3.89
C TYR A 182 0.43 -2.54 2.44
N ARG A 183 0.40 -3.69 1.75
CA ARG A 183 0.93 -3.84 0.38
C ARG A 183 0.14 -4.79 -0.46
N PHE A 184 0.06 -4.46 -1.74
CA PHE A 184 -0.31 -5.42 -2.78
C PHE A 184 0.45 -5.13 -4.08
N THR A 185 0.36 -6.08 -5.00
CA THR A 185 1.00 -6.02 -6.31
C THR A 185 -0.04 -5.73 -7.38
N VAL A 186 0.32 -4.89 -8.34
CA VAL A 186 -0.49 -4.49 -9.49
C VAL A 186 0.34 -4.79 -10.74
N LEU A 187 -0.19 -5.64 -11.61
CA LEU A 187 0.49 -6.12 -12.79
C LEU A 187 0.01 -5.34 -14.02
N PRO A 188 0.89 -5.09 -15.00
CA PRO A 188 0.48 -4.49 -16.25
C PRO A 188 -0.47 -5.45 -16.99
N ALA A 189 -1.57 -4.93 -17.51
CA ALA A 189 -2.59 -5.71 -18.21
C ALA A 189 -3.22 -4.87 -19.34
N PRO A 190 -3.72 -5.48 -20.43
CA PRO A 190 -4.58 -4.75 -21.37
C PRO A 190 -5.87 -4.32 -20.67
N PRO A 191 -6.65 -3.37 -21.22
CA PRO A 191 -7.93 -2.98 -20.64
C PRO A 191 -8.94 -4.14 -20.61
N PRO A 192 -9.95 -4.08 -19.72
CA PRO A 192 -11.01 -5.07 -19.70
C PRO A 192 -11.77 -5.08 -21.04
N PRO A 193 -12.15 -6.26 -21.56
CA PRO A 193 -12.89 -6.37 -22.81
C PRO A 193 -14.29 -5.74 -22.68
N LYS A 194 -14.74 -5.08 -23.76
CA LYS A 194 -16.05 -4.41 -23.84
C LYS A 194 -17.26 -5.37 -23.93
N ARG A 195 -17.04 -6.68 -24.05
CA ARG A 195 -18.08 -7.74 -24.17
C ARG A 195 -17.67 -8.95 -23.31
N SER A 196 -18.60 -9.89 -23.08
CA SER A 196 -18.32 -11.09 -22.25
C SER A 196 -17.01 -11.75 -22.68
N TYR A 197 -16.20 -12.10 -21.68
CA TYR A 197 -14.84 -12.62 -21.84
C TYR A 197 -14.75 -13.90 -22.70
N ASP A 198 -15.88 -14.56 -22.99
CA ASP A 198 -15.97 -15.80 -23.77
C ASP A 198 -15.36 -15.71 -25.19
N LYS A 199 -15.36 -14.52 -25.80
CA LYS A 199 -14.79 -14.31 -27.15
C LYS A 199 -13.30 -13.93 -27.17
N TYR A 200 -12.66 -13.77 -26.02
CA TYR A 200 -11.27 -13.28 -25.91
C TYR A 200 -10.20 -14.41 -25.98
N LYS A 201 -10.55 -15.58 -26.51
CA LYS A 201 -9.81 -16.84 -26.25
C LYS A 201 -8.60 -17.14 -27.12
N GLU A 202 -8.34 -16.44 -28.23
CA GLU A 202 -7.29 -16.90 -29.17
C GLU A 202 -6.20 -15.89 -29.54
N GLU A 203 -6.52 -14.62 -29.78
CA GLU A 203 -5.54 -13.68 -30.36
C GLU A 203 -4.66 -12.98 -29.30
N THR A 204 -5.22 -12.54 -28.18
CA THR A 204 -4.51 -11.74 -27.17
C THR A 204 -3.70 -12.53 -26.16
N GLY A 205 -3.98 -13.84 -26.00
CA GLY A 205 -3.27 -14.68 -25.04
C GLY A 205 -1.87 -15.08 -25.46
N LYS A 206 -1.65 -15.30 -26.76
CA LYS A 206 -0.31 -15.58 -27.30
C LYS A 206 0.58 -14.33 -27.25
N GLU A 207 0.04 -13.15 -27.52
CA GLU A 207 0.77 -11.87 -27.44
C GLU A 207 1.20 -11.51 -26.01
N PHE A 208 0.46 -11.95 -24.99
CA PHE A 208 0.80 -11.71 -23.58
C PHE A 208 1.81 -12.73 -23.04
N GLU A 209 1.70 -14.00 -23.44
CA GLU A 209 2.60 -15.10 -23.03
C GLU A 209 4.00 -14.99 -23.66
N VAL A 210 4.07 -14.46 -24.90
CA VAL A 210 5.34 -14.19 -25.63
C VAL A 210 6.12 -13.01 -25.03
N LEU A 211 5.54 -12.23 -24.11
CA LEU A 211 6.04 -10.89 -23.81
C LEU A 211 6.33 -10.61 -22.33
N CYS A 212 6.60 -11.58 -21.46
CA CYS A 212 6.83 -11.25 -20.03
C CYS A 212 8.10 -10.41 -19.76
N LYS A 213 9.16 -10.51 -20.56
CA LYS A 213 10.35 -9.67 -20.35
C LYS A 213 10.12 -8.24 -20.87
N GLU A 214 9.77 -8.10 -22.15
CA GLU A 214 9.55 -6.78 -22.76
C GLU A 214 8.33 -6.05 -22.20
N THR A 215 7.28 -6.76 -21.75
CA THR A 215 6.10 -6.16 -21.10
C THR A 215 6.51 -5.48 -19.80
N PHE A 216 7.32 -6.12 -18.95
CA PHE A 216 7.66 -5.53 -17.66
C PHE A 216 8.77 -4.49 -17.75
N GLU A 217 9.63 -4.56 -18.78
CA GLU A 217 10.63 -3.52 -19.09
C GLU A 217 9.99 -2.24 -19.67
N LYS A 218 8.84 -2.32 -20.36
CA LYS A 218 8.26 -1.19 -21.12
C LYS A 218 6.86 -0.73 -20.70
N ARG A 219 6.07 -1.53 -19.98
CA ARG A 219 4.69 -1.14 -19.62
C ARG A 219 4.65 -0.35 -18.31
N ILE A 220 4.05 0.82 -18.38
CA ILE A 220 3.82 1.70 -17.24
C ILE A 220 2.43 1.40 -16.70
N VAL A 221 2.33 1.16 -15.39
CA VAL A 221 1.04 1.26 -14.68
C VAL A 221 0.77 2.73 -14.40
N SER A 222 -0.21 3.31 -15.10
CA SER A 222 -0.57 4.73 -14.99
C SER A 222 -1.18 5.11 -13.64
N LYS A 223 -1.69 4.12 -12.88
CA LYS A 223 -2.25 4.34 -11.56
C LYS A 223 -1.14 4.68 -10.55
N ASP A 224 -1.30 5.80 -9.85
CA ASP A 224 -0.31 6.27 -8.87
C ASP A 224 -0.64 5.86 -7.43
N TYR A 225 -1.92 5.63 -7.14
CA TYR A 225 -2.38 5.23 -5.82
C TYR A 225 -3.72 4.51 -5.88
N PHE A 226 -4.03 3.78 -4.81
CA PHE A 226 -5.37 3.27 -4.53
C PHE A 226 -5.89 3.86 -3.22
N LEU A 227 -7.20 3.99 -3.10
CA LEU A 227 -7.89 4.39 -1.88
C LEU A 227 -8.73 3.23 -1.39
N LEU A 228 -8.34 2.61 -0.29
CA LEU A 228 -9.04 1.43 0.25
C LEU A 228 -9.90 1.84 1.43
N ASN A 229 -11.08 1.23 1.55
CA ASN A 229 -12.01 1.53 2.63
C ASN A 229 -11.43 1.10 3.98
N ILE A 230 -11.55 1.98 4.97
CA ILE A 230 -11.19 1.72 6.37
C ILE A 230 -12.44 1.24 7.10
N LYS A 231 -12.34 0.18 7.90
CA LYS A 231 -13.48 -0.30 8.71
C LYS A 231 -13.98 0.80 9.66
N GLU A 232 -15.29 0.87 9.82
CA GLU A 232 -15.93 1.88 10.67
C GLU A 232 -15.53 1.76 12.15
N ASN A 233 -15.34 0.56 12.68
CA ASN A 233 -14.84 0.41 14.05
C ASN A 233 -13.39 0.89 14.19
N ALA A 234 -12.56 0.69 13.16
CA ALA A 234 -11.17 1.14 13.17
C ALA A 234 -11.05 2.67 13.21
N ILE A 235 -11.94 3.41 12.52
CA ILE A 235 -11.96 4.88 12.61
C ILE A 235 -12.45 5.37 13.98
N ASN A 236 -13.45 4.70 14.56
CA ASN A 236 -13.99 5.05 15.89
C ASN A 236 -12.96 4.89 17.02
N ASP A 237 -12.05 3.93 16.89
CA ASP A 237 -10.98 3.68 17.87
C ASP A 237 -9.69 4.49 17.60
N MET A 238 -9.70 5.39 16.62
CA MET A 238 -8.53 6.17 16.25
C MET A 238 -8.13 7.16 17.35
N GLU A 239 -6.82 7.20 17.62
CA GLU A 239 -6.19 8.21 18.44
C GLU A 239 -5.30 9.10 17.57
N ILE A 240 -5.42 10.41 17.74
CA ILE A 240 -4.70 11.44 17.02
C ILE A 240 -3.79 12.14 18.01
N MET A 241 -2.49 12.08 17.79
CA MET A 241 -1.51 12.85 18.55
C MET A 241 -1.04 14.04 17.73
N LEU A 242 -1.13 15.23 18.30
CA LEU A 242 -0.66 16.47 17.69
C LEU A 242 0.87 16.55 17.74
N GLY A 243 1.49 16.98 16.63
CA GLY A 243 2.93 17.12 16.51
C GLY A 243 3.55 18.13 17.48
N PRO A 244 4.82 17.96 17.87
CA PRO A 244 5.45 18.76 18.92
C PRO A 244 5.70 20.23 18.57
N LYS A 245 5.62 20.60 17.29
CA LYS A 245 5.78 21.99 16.82
C LYS A 245 4.46 22.61 16.35
N CYS A 246 3.33 21.94 16.56
CA CYS A 246 2.02 22.51 16.26
C CYS A 246 1.75 23.75 17.12
N SER A 247 1.26 24.81 16.49
CA SER A 247 0.76 26.00 17.18
C SER A 247 -0.73 25.85 17.51
N ASN A 248 -1.32 26.90 18.09
CA ASN A 248 -2.77 26.97 18.30
C ASN A 248 -3.55 26.85 16.98
N THR A 249 -2.99 27.31 15.85
CA THR A 249 -3.63 27.20 14.54
C THR A 249 -3.82 25.74 14.13
N GLU A 250 -2.78 24.92 14.22
CA GLU A 250 -2.85 23.49 13.92
C GLU A 250 -3.74 22.74 14.91
N LEU A 251 -3.69 23.09 16.21
CA LEU A 251 -4.57 22.52 17.23
C LEU A 251 -6.05 22.76 16.90
N GLU A 252 -6.43 24.01 16.62
CA GLU A 252 -7.82 24.34 16.29
C GLU A 252 -8.26 23.68 14.97
N ALA A 253 -7.36 23.56 13.99
CA ALA A 253 -7.65 22.80 12.77
C ALA A 253 -7.97 21.33 13.07
N VAL A 254 -7.17 20.65 13.90
CA VAL A 254 -7.41 19.25 14.29
C VAL A 254 -8.69 19.10 15.11
N LYS A 255 -8.98 20.02 16.04
CA LYS A 255 -10.25 20.01 16.80
C LYS A 255 -11.45 20.13 15.87
N ASN A 256 -11.41 21.08 14.93
CA ASN A 256 -12.48 21.24 13.94
C ASN A 256 -12.68 19.98 13.09
N ILE A 257 -11.60 19.29 12.70
CA ILE A 257 -11.70 18.02 11.98
C ILE A 257 -12.41 16.97 12.85
N ILE A 258 -12.02 16.84 14.12
CA ILE A 258 -12.59 15.86 15.05
C ILE A 258 -14.08 16.15 15.30
N GLU A 259 -14.44 17.39 15.61
CA GLU A 259 -15.81 17.80 15.90
C GLU A 259 -16.75 17.58 14.71
N ASN A 260 -16.28 17.88 13.49
CA ASN A 260 -17.06 17.69 12.26
C ASN A 260 -17.07 16.25 11.73
N SER A 261 -16.29 15.35 12.32
CA SER A 261 -16.15 13.98 11.82
C SER A 261 -17.36 13.09 12.12
N GLY A 262 -18.10 13.38 13.20
CA GLY A 262 -19.13 12.48 13.74
C GLY A 262 -18.57 11.24 14.46
N TYR A 263 -17.25 11.09 14.55
CA TYR A 263 -16.59 9.97 15.22
C TYR A 263 -16.09 10.37 16.62
N LYS A 264 -15.94 9.40 17.52
CA LYS A 264 -15.42 9.60 18.89
C LYS A 264 -13.89 9.51 18.94
N LEU A 265 -13.23 10.42 18.24
CA LEU A 265 -11.76 10.42 18.10
C LEU A 265 -11.07 10.95 19.36
N LYS A 266 -9.95 10.33 19.76
CA LYS A 266 -9.17 10.78 20.93
C LYS A 266 -8.04 11.69 20.49
N LEU A 267 -8.01 12.92 20.99
CA LEU A 267 -6.89 13.84 20.79
C LEU A 267 -5.86 13.73 21.93
N LYS A 268 -4.58 13.66 21.58
CA LYS A 268 -3.44 13.73 22.49
C LYS A 268 -2.42 14.76 21.99
N PHE A 269 -1.49 15.11 22.87
CA PHE A 269 -0.36 15.98 22.56
C PHE A 269 0.93 15.16 22.58
N SER A 270 1.84 15.48 21.67
CA SER A 270 3.20 14.96 21.72
C SER A 270 3.85 15.25 23.07
N SER A 271 4.52 14.25 23.63
CA SER A 271 5.35 14.39 24.83
C SER A 271 6.60 15.24 24.58
N LEU A 272 6.98 15.43 23.31
CA LEU A 272 8.13 16.22 22.89
C LEU A 272 7.83 17.73 22.77
N THR A 273 6.57 18.14 22.94
CA THR A 273 6.16 19.54 22.91
C THR A 273 6.97 20.37 23.91
N GLY A 274 7.66 21.41 23.44
CA GLY A 274 8.52 22.26 24.27
C GLY A 274 9.87 21.63 24.68
N GLN A 275 10.17 20.40 24.25
CA GLN A 275 11.41 19.69 24.59
C GLN A 275 12.42 19.66 23.43
N ILE A 276 12.01 20.05 22.22
CA ILE A 276 12.82 20.01 21.01
C ILE A 276 12.89 21.39 20.35
N LYS A 277 14.03 21.72 19.74
CA LYS A 277 14.27 22.99 19.03
C LYS A 277 14.13 22.83 17.52
#